data_AF-A0A645CQQ1-F1
#
_entry.id   AF-A0A645CQQ1-F1
#
_cell.length_a   1.000
_cell.length_b   1.000
_cell.length_c   1.000
_cell.angle_alpha   90.00
_cell.angle_beta   90.00
_cell.angle_gamma   90.00
#
_symmetry.space_group_name_H-M   'P 1'
#
loop_
_entity.id
_entity.type
_entity.pdbx_description
1 polymer ?
#
loop_
_entity_poly.entity_id
_entity_poly.type
_entity_poly.pdbx_seq_one_letter_code
_entity_poly.pdbx_strand_id
1 'polypeptide(L)'
;MVSVFFLVLMLVGCGIMTVFSVDYSYTSGTAPKSGRFVFTDSDNRLSWITPSTGPSLLLCYLVTTEIAPPTGIATKFNTEFKRSITDGRMIPSDSKILSITSGSETYSLYKFSDANEIAVNSPYFLATASSPTTPDIEFSLSLDGSKTLQFSIDSGSYTFHASGPLTRFNGQPFETEPSTIINASSTDYPDYVVPNTGGTLYLHIFAAMNASEGDFNNIFWTSLEPVGYITLNY
;
A
#
# COMPACT_ATOMS: atom_id res chain seq x y z
N MET A 1 -19.13 37.17 30.90
CA MET A 1 -18.25 37.77 29.88
C MET A 1 -17.04 36.87 29.75
N VAL A 2 -16.99 36.02 28.73
CA VAL A 2 -15.82 35.18 28.45
C VAL A 2 -14.76 36.10 27.88
N SER A 3 -13.63 36.22 28.58
CA SER A 3 -12.55 37.13 28.21
C SER A 3 -12.00 36.77 26.83
N VAL A 4 -11.83 37.76 25.96
CA VAL A 4 -11.19 37.64 24.64
C VAL A 4 -9.82 36.94 24.74
N PHE A 5 -9.18 37.04 25.92
CA PHE A 5 -7.93 36.37 26.24
C PHE A 5 -8.01 34.82 26.22
N PHE A 6 -9.15 34.24 26.62
CA PHE A 6 -9.36 32.78 26.57
C PHE A 6 -9.62 32.28 25.13
N LEU A 7 -10.20 33.12 24.28
CA LEU A 7 -10.44 32.80 22.87
C LEU A 7 -9.13 32.78 22.07
N VAL A 8 -8.20 33.70 22.40
CA VAL A 8 -6.84 33.72 21.82
C VAL A 8 -6.00 32.54 22.34
N LEU A 9 -6.10 32.18 23.62
CA LEU A 9 -5.38 31.01 24.16
C LEU A 9 -5.88 29.67 23.60
N MET A 10 -7.18 29.53 23.30
CA MET A 10 -7.69 28.34 22.59
C MET A 10 -7.23 28.29 21.11
N LEU A 11 -7.05 29.45 20.47
CA LEU A 11 -6.50 29.56 19.11
C LEU A 11 -4.98 29.35 19.04
N VAL A 12 -4.25 29.56 20.15
CA VAL A 12 -2.80 29.40 20.23
C VAL A 12 -2.39 28.03 20.81
N GLY A 13 -3.28 27.38 21.58
CA GLY A 13 -3.03 26.08 22.22
C GLY A 13 -3.49 24.86 21.41
N CYS A 14 -4.42 25.03 20.47
CA CYS A 14 -4.73 24.02 19.45
C CYS A 14 -4.18 24.53 18.13
N GLY A 15 -3.03 24.00 17.69
CA GLY A 15 -2.45 24.35 16.40
C GLY A 15 -3.51 24.34 15.30
N ILE A 16 -3.54 25.38 14.46
CA ILE A 16 -4.38 25.40 13.28
C ILE A 16 -4.08 24.12 12.50
N MET A 17 -5.12 23.34 12.17
CA MET A 17 -4.98 22.11 11.40
C MET A 17 -4.37 22.46 10.03
N THR A 18 -3.07 22.21 9.87
CA THR A 18 -2.36 22.43 8.61
C THR A 18 -2.69 21.29 7.67
N VAL A 19 -3.65 21.51 6.78
CA VAL A 19 -4.05 20.53 5.78
C VAL A 19 -2.91 20.24 4.80
N PHE A 20 -2.55 18.97 4.65
CA PHE A 20 -1.48 18.53 3.76
C PHE A 20 -2.04 17.62 2.66
N SER A 21 -1.78 17.98 1.39
CA SER A 21 -2.10 17.13 0.23
C SER A 21 -1.27 17.53 -0.98
N VAL A 22 -0.93 16.56 -1.82
CA VAL A 22 -0.07 16.76 -2.99
C VAL A 22 -0.70 16.10 -4.19
N ASP A 23 -0.74 16.82 -5.31
CA ASP A 23 -1.24 16.24 -6.56
C ASP A 23 -0.22 15.21 -7.08
N TYR A 24 -0.73 14.17 -7.73
CA TYR A 24 0.11 13.14 -8.29
C TYR A 24 -0.50 12.58 -9.58
N SER A 25 0.34 11.94 -10.37
CA SER A 25 -0.08 11.07 -11.46
C SER A 25 0.51 9.68 -11.26
N TYR A 26 -0.23 8.67 -11.73
CA TYR A 26 0.20 7.28 -11.71
C TYR A 26 0.22 6.73 -13.13
N THR A 27 1.22 5.91 -13.45
CA THR A 27 1.29 5.16 -14.70
C THR A 27 1.72 3.72 -14.41
N SER A 28 0.94 2.76 -14.91
CA SER A 28 1.32 1.35 -14.92
C SER A 28 2.23 1.05 -16.12
N GLY A 29 3.22 0.18 -15.95
CA GLY A 29 4.12 -0.23 -17.02
C GLY A 29 3.49 -1.09 -18.13
N THR A 30 4.29 -1.37 -19.16
CA THR A 30 3.90 -2.09 -20.39
C THR A 30 3.74 -3.61 -20.24
N ALA A 31 4.25 -4.18 -19.15
CA ALA A 31 3.89 -5.51 -18.66
C ALA A 31 3.49 -5.34 -17.20
N PRO A 32 2.39 -5.95 -16.71
CA PRO A 32 1.72 -5.60 -15.47
C PRO A 32 2.55 -5.97 -14.23
N LYS A 33 3.64 -5.22 -14.00
CA LYS A 33 4.73 -5.52 -13.06
C LYS A 33 5.56 -4.27 -12.69
N SER A 34 5.17 -3.08 -13.13
CA SER A 34 5.85 -1.84 -12.74
C SER A 34 4.86 -0.69 -12.58
N GLY A 35 5.22 0.23 -11.71
CA GLY A 35 4.42 1.41 -11.40
C GLY A 35 5.30 2.64 -11.28
N ARG A 36 4.73 3.78 -11.67
CA ARG A 36 5.40 5.08 -11.54
C ARG A 36 4.47 6.09 -10.90
N PHE A 37 4.92 6.69 -9.80
CA PHE A 37 4.28 7.85 -9.17
C PHE A 37 5.11 9.09 -9.49
N VAL A 38 4.44 10.14 -9.97
CA VAL A 38 5.04 11.46 -10.20
C VAL A 38 4.21 12.49 -9.44
N PHE A 39 4.85 13.24 -8.55
CA PHE A 39 4.20 14.22 -7.68
C PHE A 39 4.34 15.63 -8.24
N THR A 40 3.27 16.41 -8.10
CA THR A 40 3.23 17.84 -8.44
C THR A 40 2.95 18.63 -7.18
N ASP A 41 3.98 19.27 -6.64
CA ASP A 41 3.92 20.04 -5.39
C ASP A 41 4.12 21.53 -5.63
N SER A 42 3.19 22.16 -6.35
CA SER A 42 3.26 23.59 -6.68
C SER A 42 3.25 24.50 -5.45
N ASP A 43 2.65 24.04 -4.35
CA ASP A 43 2.49 24.78 -3.10
C ASP A 43 3.60 24.46 -2.09
N ASN A 44 4.61 23.66 -2.48
CA ASN A 44 5.75 23.25 -1.65
C ASN A 44 5.33 22.61 -0.31
N ARG A 45 4.22 21.88 -0.30
CA ARG A 45 3.66 21.24 0.90
C ARG A 45 4.56 20.11 1.38
N LEU A 46 5.24 19.39 0.49
CA LEU A 46 6.15 18.30 0.86
C LEU A 46 7.31 18.79 1.73
N SER A 47 7.67 20.08 1.64
CA SER A 47 8.69 20.67 2.52
C SER A 47 8.27 20.73 3.99
N TRP A 48 6.99 20.52 4.31
CA TRP A 48 6.48 20.47 5.67
C TRP A 48 6.70 19.11 6.33
N ILE A 49 7.00 18.08 5.54
CA ILE A 49 7.34 16.75 6.06
C ILE A 49 8.76 16.76 6.62
N THR A 50 8.97 16.12 7.77
CA THR A 50 10.30 16.01 8.37
C THR A 50 11.26 15.28 7.41
N PRO A 51 12.50 15.78 7.24
CA PRO A 51 13.52 15.05 6.48
C PRO A 51 13.62 13.58 6.93
N SER A 52 13.76 12.65 5.98
CA SER A 52 13.76 11.19 6.22
C SER A 52 12.41 10.56 6.60
N THR A 53 11.30 11.31 6.54
CA THR A 53 9.92 10.79 6.68
C THR A 53 9.08 11.04 5.42
N GLY A 54 9.73 11.09 4.27
CA GLY A 54 9.10 11.39 2.98
C GLY A 54 8.02 10.39 2.57
N PRO A 55 7.35 10.61 1.42
CA PRO A 55 6.32 9.69 0.95
C PRO A 55 6.80 8.24 0.88
N SER A 56 6.03 7.36 1.52
CA SER A 56 6.29 5.95 1.70
C SER A 56 5.40 5.10 0.79
N LEU A 57 6.01 4.20 0.04
CA LEU A 57 5.35 3.25 -0.83
C LEU A 57 4.76 2.09 -0.02
N LEU A 58 3.44 1.96 -0.06
CA LEU A 58 2.73 0.75 0.30
C LEU A 58 2.60 -0.12 -0.95
N LEU A 59 3.08 -1.37 -0.87
CA LEU A 59 2.67 -2.44 -1.77
C LEU A 59 1.82 -3.46 -1.03
N CYS A 60 0.78 -3.92 -1.69
CA CYS A 60 -0.15 -4.90 -1.14
C CYS A 60 -0.73 -5.79 -2.23
N TYR A 61 -1.29 -6.90 -1.81
CA TYR A 61 -1.68 -7.96 -2.73
C TYR A 61 -2.89 -8.76 -2.28
N LEU A 62 -3.39 -9.54 -3.23
CA LEU A 62 -4.30 -10.66 -3.03
C LEU A 62 -4.10 -11.66 -4.18
N VAL A 63 -4.52 -12.91 -4.00
CA VAL A 63 -4.42 -13.94 -5.03
C VAL A 63 -5.80 -14.42 -5.44
N THR A 64 -6.08 -14.50 -6.74
CA THR A 64 -7.33 -15.04 -7.29
C THR A 64 -7.09 -15.94 -8.48
N THR A 65 -8.15 -16.58 -8.97
CA THR A 65 -8.16 -17.28 -10.27
C THR A 65 -8.57 -16.41 -11.46
N GLU A 66 -9.01 -15.18 -11.22
CA GLU A 66 -9.37 -14.22 -12.27
C GLU A 66 -8.18 -13.34 -12.68
N ILE A 67 -8.05 -13.06 -13.98
CA ILE A 67 -7.03 -12.14 -14.53
C ILE A 67 -7.29 -10.69 -14.12
N ALA A 68 -8.55 -10.31 -13.99
CA ALA A 68 -8.92 -8.97 -13.57
C ALA A 68 -8.96 -8.90 -12.02
N PRO A 69 -8.43 -7.83 -11.40
CA PRO A 69 -8.53 -7.66 -9.96
C PRO A 69 -10.00 -7.45 -9.54
N PRO A 70 -10.37 -7.82 -8.30
CA PRO A 70 -11.73 -7.61 -7.79
C PRO A 70 -12.16 -6.14 -7.85
N THR A 71 -13.31 -5.88 -8.45
CA THR A 71 -13.86 -4.52 -8.56
C THR A 71 -14.19 -3.96 -7.17
N GLY A 72 -13.83 -2.70 -6.92
CA GLY A 72 -14.21 -1.98 -5.70
C GLY A 72 -13.19 -2.02 -4.56
N ILE A 73 -12.10 -2.81 -4.65
CA ILE A 73 -11.01 -2.78 -3.67
C ILE A 73 -10.39 -1.39 -3.55
N ALA A 74 -10.05 -0.77 -4.70
CA ALA A 74 -9.50 0.59 -4.71
C ALA A 74 -10.49 1.61 -4.14
N THR A 75 -11.77 1.51 -4.49
CA THR A 75 -12.83 2.36 -3.94
C THR A 75 -12.96 2.22 -2.42
N LYS A 76 -12.93 0.98 -1.91
CA LYS A 76 -12.98 0.68 -0.48
C LYS A 76 -11.77 1.28 0.24
N PHE A 77 -10.56 1.07 -0.28
CA PHE A 77 -9.32 1.64 0.27
C PHE A 77 -9.41 3.16 0.33
N ASN A 78 -9.79 3.80 -0.77
CA ASN A 78 -9.89 5.26 -0.86
C ASN A 78 -10.96 5.81 0.11
N THR A 79 -12.05 5.08 0.32
CA THR A 79 -13.09 5.51 1.26
C THR A 79 -12.67 5.34 2.72
N GLU A 80 -11.84 4.35 3.04
CA GLU A 80 -11.50 4.00 4.42
C GLU A 80 -10.21 4.66 4.92
N PHE A 81 -9.19 4.76 4.06
CA PHE A 81 -7.86 5.24 4.43
C PHE A 81 -7.53 6.61 3.83
N LYS A 82 -7.95 6.89 2.59
CA LYS A 82 -7.82 8.25 2.06
C LYS A 82 -8.87 9.18 2.69
N ARG A 83 -10.15 8.74 2.76
CA ARG A 83 -11.37 9.41 3.32
C ARG A 83 -11.70 10.79 2.75
N SER A 84 -10.71 11.65 2.52
CA SER A 84 -10.76 12.91 1.78
C SER A 84 -9.32 13.33 1.42
N ILE A 85 -9.11 14.53 0.89
CA ILE A 85 -7.76 15.03 0.62
C ILE A 85 -6.97 15.29 1.94
N THR A 86 -7.65 15.37 3.09
CA THR A 86 -7.13 16.04 4.30
C THR A 86 -7.41 15.31 5.63
N ASP A 87 -7.98 14.10 5.61
CA ASP A 87 -8.35 13.32 6.80
C ASP A 87 -8.08 11.82 6.58
N GLY A 88 -6.88 11.52 6.10
CA GLY A 88 -6.46 10.13 5.93
C GLY A 88 -6.43 9.37 7.26
N ARG A 89 -6.61 8.06 7.20
CA ARG A 89 -6.49 7.16 8.35
C ARG A 89 -5.28 6.28 8.17
N MET A 90 -4.57 6.01 9.26
CA MET A 90 -3.50 5.02 9.22
C MET A 90 -4.06 3.62 9.03
N ILE A 91 -3.36 2.84 8.21
CA ILE A 91 -3.58 1.41 8.12
C ILE A 91 -3.08 0.79 9.43
N PRO A 92 -3.89 -0.04 10.11
CA PRO A 92 -3.45 -0.77 11.30
C PRO A 92 -2.19 -1.60 11.05
N SER A 93 -1.47 -1.92 12.12
CA SER A 93 -0.27 -2.77 12.04
C SER A 93 -0.57 -4.21 11.59
N ASP A 94 -1.84 -4.64 11.60
CA ASP A 94 -2.29 -5.94 11.12
C ASP A 94 -1.94 -6.18 9.65
N SER A 95 -1.57 -7.40 9.28
CA SER A 95 -1.20 -7.75 7.90
C SER A 95 -2.32 -7.51 6.89
N LYS A 96 -3.56 -7.80 7.28
CA LYS A 96 -4.75 -7.55 6.48
C LYS A 96 -5.12 -6.07 6.54
N ILE A 97 -5.22 -5.43 5.38
CA ILE A 97 -5.56 -4.01 5.24
C ILE A 97 -7.07 -3.82 5.27
N LEU A 98 -7.78 -4.49 4.37
CA LEU A 98 -9.23 -4.39 4.22
C LEU A 98 -9.79 -5.64 3.54
N SER A 99 -11.12 -5.75 3.53
CA SER A 99 -11.83 -6.76 2.77
C SER A 99 -13.04 -6.16 2.04
N ILE A 100 -13.38 -6.74 0.89
CA ILE A 100 -14.64 -6.55 0.20
C ILE A 100 -15.31 -7.91 -0.03
N THR A 101 -16.64 -7.90 -0.11
CA THR A 101 -17.41 -9.09 -0.49
C THR A 101 -18.07 -8.81 -1.83
N SER A 102 -17.92 -9.73 -2.78
CA SER A 102 -18.58 -9.69 -4.09
C SER A 102 -19.15 -11.07 -4.38
N GLY A 103 -20.48 -11.17 -4.47
CA GLY A 103 -21.16 -12.46 -4.53
C GLY A 103 -20.96 -13.27 -3.24
N SER A 104 -20.53 -14.53 -3.37
CA SER A 104 -20.20 -15.42 -2.26
C SER A 104 -18.77 -15.26 -1.73
N GLU A 105 -17.92 -14.54 -2.46
CA GLU A 105 -16.49 -14.49 -2.19
C GLU A 105 -16.10 -13.24 -1.39
N THR A 106 -15.14 -13.40 -0.49
CA THR A 106 -14.53 -12.29 0.24
C THR A 106 -13.08 -12.12 -0.19
N TYR A 107 -12.78 -10.97 -0.77
CA TYR A 107 -11.45 -10.59 -1.23
C TYR A 107 -10.80 -9.70 -0.18
N SER A 108 -9.64 -10.10 0.31
CA SER A 108 -8.91 -9.39 1.36
C SER A 108 -7.55 -8.95 0.85
N LEU A 109 -7.21 -7.69 1.09
CA LEU A 109 -5.96 -7.08 0.69
C LEU A 109 -4.95 -7.22 1.83
N TYR A 110 -3.75 -7.72 1.54
CA TYR A 110 -2.70 -7.98 2.51
C TYR A 110 -1.43 -7.19 2.18
N LYS A 111 -0.73 -6.73 3.21
CA LYS A 111 0.64 -6.24 3.07
C LYS A 111 1.57 -7.40 2.73
N PHE A 112 2.58 -7.13 1.90
CA PHE A 112 3.71 -8.05 1.78
C PHE A 112 4.50 -8.12 3.09
N SER A 113 5.21 -9.23 3.27
CA SER A 113 6.21 -9.41 4.31
C SER A 113 7.56 -9.77 3.69
N ASP A 114 8.57 -10.00 4.52
CA ASP A 114 9.80 -10.70 4.13
C ASP A 114 9.91 -12.05 4.86
N ALA A 115 10.97 -12.80 4.58
CA ALA A 115 11.19 -14.12 5.19
C ALA A 115 11.35 -14.08 6.73
N ASN A 116 11.58 -12.92 7.32
CA ASN A 116 11.68 -12.73 8.77
C ASN A 116 10.34 -12.26 9.39
N GLU A 117 9.25 -12.29 8.62
CA GLU A 117 7.92 -11.82 9.00
C GLU A 117 7.89 -10.32 9.38
N ILE A 118 8.86 -9.54 8.87
CA ILE A 118 8.88 -8.10 9.12
C ILE A 118 7.77 -7.48 8.27
N ALA A 119 6.64 -7.24 8.94
CA ALA A 119 5.51 -6.56 8.34
C ALA A 119 5.89 -5.11 8.00
N VAL A 120 5.65 -4.79 6.74
CA VAL A 120 5.89 -3.50 6.11
C VAL A 120 4.88 -2.47 6.61
N ASN A 121 5.17 -1.85 7.75
CA ASN A 121 4.22 -1.05 8.50
C ASN A 121 4.48 0.47 8.41
N SER A 122 3.44 1.25 8.71
CA SER A 122 3.54 2.68 8.94
C SER A 122 4.62 3.01 10.00
N PRO A 123 5.31 4.17 9.90
CA PRO A 123 5.17 5.20 8.85
C PRO A 123 5.97 4.90 7.58
N TYR A 124 6.86 3.91 7.63
CA TYR A 124 7.87 3.73 6.59
C TYR A 124 7.41 2.85 5.42
N PHE A 125 6.44 1.95 5.65
CA PHE A 125 5.99 0.95 4.69
C PHE A 125 7.18 0.33 3.93
N LEU A 126 7.05 0.04 2.63
CA LEU A 126 8.01 -0.81 1.92
C LEU A 126 9.28 -0.05 1.60
N ALA A 127 9.10 1.18 1.13
CA ALA A 127 10.18 2.06 0.78
C ALA A 127 9.78 3.50 1.09
N THR A 128 10.68 4.29 1.66
CA THR A 128 10.45 5.71 1.98
C THR A 128 11.36 6.59 1.15
N ALA A 129 10.82 7.69 0.60
CA ALA A 129 11.62 8.66 -0.12
C ALA A 129 12.74 9.22 0.77
N SER A 130 13.97 9.23 0.28
CA SER A 130 15.13 9.76 1.02
C SER A 130 15.01 11.27 1.25
N SER A 131 14.28 11.97 0.39
CA SER A 131 13.94 13.38 0.53
C SER A 131 12.43 13.57 0.33
N PRO A 132 11.74 14.30 1.22
CA PRO A 132 10.32 14.52 1.07
C PRO A 132 9.95 15.33 -0.17
N THR A 133 10.83 16.25 -0.62
CA THR A 133 10.57 17.15 -1.77
C THR A 133 10.92 16.58 -3.14
N THR A 134 11.46 15.36 -3.19
CA THR A 134 11.72 14.65 -4.46
C THR A 134 11.17 13.22 -4.39
N PRO A 135 9.84 13.04 -4.25
CA PRO A 135 9.21 11.74 -3.97
C PRO A 135 8.80 10.97 -5.23
N ASP A 136 9.32 11.33 -6.41
CA ASP A 136 9.04 10.57 -7.62
C ASP A 136 9.70 9.19 -7.52
N ILE A 137 8.96 8.16 -7.93
CA ILE A 137 9.43 6.78 -7.92
C ILE A 137 8.94 6.03 -9.15
N GLU A 138 9.83 5.23 -9.72
CA GLU A 138 9.53 4.16 -10.66
C GLU A 138 10.07 2.86 -10.09
N PHE A 139 9.25 1.81 -10.10
CA PHE A 139 9.61 0.52 -9.52
C PHE A 139 9.07 -0.63 -10.35
N SER A 140 9.72 -1.78 -10.22
CA SER A 140 9.36 -3.03 -10.87
C SER A 140 9.35 -4.22 -9.91
N LEU A 141 8.58 -5.24 -10.28
CA LEU A 141 8.35 -6.46 -9.52
C LEU A 141 8.55 -7.67 -10.43
N SER A 142 9.20 -8.71 -9.91
CA SER A 142 9.33 -9.98 -10.62
C SER A 142 9.26 -11.17 -9.68
N LEU A 143 8.63 -12.26 -10.11
CA LEU A 143 8.61 -13.50 -9.35
C LEU A 143 9.85 -14.31 -9.68
N ASP A 144 10.56 -14.75 -8.65
CA ASP A 144 11.72 -15.62 -8.81
C ASP A 144 11.34 -17.11 -8.75
N GLY A 145 12.31 -17.98 -9.00
CA GLY A 145 12.12 -19.44 -8.94
C GLY A 145 11.81 -19.98 -7.53
N SER A 146 12.05 -19.18 -6.50
CA SER A 146 11.71 -19.50 -5.11
C SER A 146 10.27 -19.11 -4.77
N LYS A 147 9.48 -18.64 -5.75
CA LYS A 147 8.09 -18.18 -5.58
C LYS A 147 8.01 -16.99 -4.61
N THR A 148 9.03 -16.14 -4.61
CA THR A 148 9.06 -14.88 -3.89
C THR A 148 9.19 -13.71 -4.88
N LEU A 149 8.78 -12.52 -4.45
CA LEU A 149 8.78 -11.33 -5.30
C LEU A 149 10.04 -10.49 -5.07
N GLN A 150 10.79 -10.29 -6.14
CA GLN A 150 11.88 -9.33 -6.20
C GLN A 150 11.29 -7.96 -6.51
N PHE A 151 11.58 -6.99 -5.64
CA PHE A 151 11.24 -5.58 -5.82
C PHE A 151 12.49 -4.80 -6.22
N SER A 152 12.34 -3.87 -7.15
CA SER A 152 13.44 -2.99 -7.59
C SER A 152 12.94 -1.58 -7.78
N ILE A 153 13.74 -0.61 -7.36
CA ILE A 153 13.54 0.82 -7.64
C ILE A 153 14.32 1.12 -8.92
N ASP A 154 13.61 1.38 -10.00
CA ASP A 154 14.18 1.67 -11.31
C ASP A 154 14.57 3.15 -11.43
N SER A 155 13.85 4.03 -10.73
CA SER A 155 14.13 5.47 -10.64
C SER A 155 13.59 6.07 -9.33
N GLY A 156 14.27 7.11 -8.83
CA GLY A 156 13.97 7.75 -7.54
C GLY A 156 14.98 7.38 -6.44
N SER A 157 15.00 8.16 -5.36
CA SER A 157 15.86 7.92 -4.19
C SER A 157 15.02 7.47 -3.01
N TYR A 158 15.08 6.18 -2.70
CA TYR A 158 14.26 5.55 -1.68
C TYR A 158 15.07 4.60 -0.80
N THR A 159 14.76 4.59 0.49
CA THR A 159 15.24 3.59 1.44
C THR A 159 14.26 2.43 1.47
N PHE A 160 14.72 1.24 1.12
CA PHE A 160 13.93 0.00 1.19
C PHE A 160 14.02 -0.62 2.59
N HIS A 161 12.89 -1.07 3.14
CA HIS A 161 12.78 -1.48 4.55
C HIS A 161 12.57 -2.98 4.77
N ALA A 162 12.34 -3.75 3.71
CA ALA A 162 12.34 -5.21 3.81
C ALA A 162 13.79 -5.75 3.75
N SER A 163 14.06 -6.85 4.46
CA SER A 163 15.40 -7.44 4.54
C SER A 163 15.75 -8.38 3.37
N GLY A 164 14.82 -8.57 2.43
CA GLY A 164 14.98 -9.48 1.30
C GLY A 164 13.78 -9.47 0.35
N PRO A 165 13.60 -10.56 -0.43
CA PRO A 165 12.46 -10.71 -1.33
C PRO A 165 11.13 -10.68 -0.58
N LEU A 166 10.10 -10.18 -1.26
CA LEU A 166 8.75 -10.07 -0.71
C LEU A 166 8.04 -11.41 -0.77
N THR A 167 7.44 -11.77 0.35
CA THR A 167 6.72 -13.02 0.57
C THR A 167 5.26 -12.72 0.92
N ARG A 168 4.47 -13.77 1.12
CA ARG A 168 3.15 -13.63 1.70
C ARG A 168 3.22 -12.95 3.07
N PHE A 169 2.09 -12.45 3.53
CA PHE A 169 2.00 -11.72 4.80
C PHE A 169 2.57 -12.45 6.03
N ASN A 170 2.69 -13.78 5.96
CA ASN A 170 3.21 -14.67 7.00
C ASN A 170 4.64 -15.16 6.72
N GLY A 171 5.40 -14.47 5.88
CA GLY A 171 6.80 -14.81 5.57
C GLY A 171 6.98 -15.97 4.60
N GLN A 172 5.92 -16.68 4.23
CA GLN A 172 6.00 -17.84 3.35
C GLN A 172 6.03 -17.45 1.86
N PRO A 173 6.73 -18.22 1.00
CA PRO A 173 6.59 -18.09 -0.45
C PRO A 173 5.14 -18.24 -0.93
N PHE A 174 4.87 -17.75 -2.14
CA PHE A 174 3.56 -17.93 -2.77
C PHE A 174 3.33 -19.41 -3.13
N GLU A 175 2.19 -19.95 -2.73
CA GLU A 175 1.72 -21.25 -3.22
C GLU A 175 1.23 -21.10 -4.67
N THR A 176 1.58 -22.09 -5.50
CA THR A 176 1.33 -22.13 -6.94
C THR A 176 0.37 -23.25 -7.30
N GLU A 177 0.18 -24.26 -6.44
CA GLU A 177 -0.70 -25.40 -6.70
C GLU A 177 -2.11 -25.15 -6.15
N PRO A 178 -3.13 -24.95 -7.02
CA PRO A 178 -4.51 -24.72 -6.56
C PRO A 178 -5.04 -25.84 -5.66
N SER A 179 -4.64 -27.09 -5.92
CA SER A 179 -5.04 -28.23 -5.10
C SER A 179 -4.52 -28.16 -3.67
N THR A 180 -3.32 -27.60 -3.44
CA THR A 180 -2.80 -27.41 -2.09
C THR A 180 -3.66 -26.41 -1.33
N ILE A 181 -4.07 -25.34 -2.00
CA ILE A 181 -4.91 -24.28 -1.41
C ILE A 181 -6.32 -24.80 -1.10
N ILE A 182 -6.95 -25.52 -2.05
CA ILE A 182 -8.31 -26.05 -1.91
C ILE A 182 -8.41 -27.09 -0.78
N ASN A 183 -7.36 -27.91 -0.59
CA ASN A 183 -7.35 -28.95 0.44
C ASN A 183 -6.88 -28.45 1.81
N ALA A 184 -6.35 -27.24 1.90
CA ALA A 184 -5.91 -26.63 3.15
C ALA A 184 -7.08 -26.01 3.93
N SER A 185 -6.84 -25.63 5.19
CA SER A 185 -7.80 -24.83 5.92
C SER A 185 -7.90 -23.44 5.29
N SER A 186 -9.09 -22.85 5.27
CA SER A 186 -9.29 -21.43 4.88
C SER A 186 -8.40 -20.44 5.64
N THR A 187 -7.89 -20.84 6.81
CA THR A 187 -6.96 -20.05 7.62
C THR A 187 -5.51 -20.09 7.14
N ASP A 188 -5.14 -21.09 6.32
CA ASP A 188 -3.76 -21.29 5.84
C ASP A 188 -3.47 -20.39 4.63
N TYR A 189 -4.51 -20.08 3.85
CA TYR A 189 -4.45 -19.25 2.65
C TYR A 189 -5.55 -18.17 2.62
N PRO A 190 -5.65 -17.30 3.65
CA PRO A 190 -6.73 -16.29 3.73
C PRO A 190 -6.56 -15.14 2.72
N ASP A 191 -5.38 -15.05 2.08
CA ASP A 191 -5.01 -14.15 0.99
C ASP A 191 -5.31 -14.73 -0.39
N TYR A 192 -5.85 -15.95 -0.47
CA TYR A 192 -6.23 -16.62 -1.72
C TYR A 192 -7.74 -16.77 -1.82
N VAL A 193 -8.29 -16.43 -2.99
CA VAL A 193 -9.68 -16.71 -3.36
C VAL A 193 -9.67 -17.66 -4.55
N VAL A 194 -9.77 -18.95 -4.26
CA VAL A 194 -9.66 -20.03 -5.26
C VAL A 194 -10.93 -20.88 -5.20
N PRO A 195 -11.74 -20.93 -6.26
CA PRO A 195 -12.89 -21.82 -6.31
C PRO A 195 -12.46 -23.29 -6.33
N ASN A 196 -13.32 -24.18 -5.86
CA ASN A 196 -13.06 -25.63 -5.79
C ASN A 196 -12.71 -26.30 -7.14
N THR A 197 -12.94 -25.60 -8.25
CA THR A 197 -12.62 -26.06 -9.62
C THR A 197 -11.14 -25.87 -9.99
N GLY A 198 -10.35 -25.18 -9.18
CA GLY A 198 -8.96 -24.83 -9.49
C GLY A 198 -8.85 -23.76 -10.59
N GLY A 199 -7.63 -23.54 -11.09
CA GLY A 199 -7.36 -22.59 -12.19
C GLY A 199 -5.95 -22.00 -12.17
N THR A 200 -5.68 -21.10 -13.12
CA THR A 200 -4.47 -20.29 -13.10
C THR A 200 -4.56 -19.29 -11.94
N LEU A 201 -3.49 -19.17 -11.16
CA LEU A 201 -3.41 -18.26 -10.02
C LEU A 201 -2.76 -16.95 -10.45
N TYR A 202 -3.40 -15.84 -10.10
CA TYR A 202 -2.94 -14.49 -10.37
C TYR A 202 -2.74 -13.74 -9.05
N LEU A 203 -1.49 -13.34 -8.82
CA LEU A 203 -1.11 -12.42 -7.75
C LEU A 203 -1.36 -11.00 -8.22
N HIS A 204 -2.42 -10.36 -7.71
CA HIS A 204 -2.76 -8.97 -8.02
C HIS A 204 -2.00 -8.05 -7.08
N ILE A 205 -1.33 -7.05 -7.63
CA ILE A 205 -0.49 -6.11 -6.88
C ILE A 205 -1.04 -4.71 -7.01
N PHE A 206 -1.11 -4.03 -5.87
CA PHE A 206 -1.59 -2.66 -5.77
C PHE A 206 -0.57 -1.80 -5.04
N ALA A 207 -0.55 -0.51 -5.36
CA ALA A 207 0.35 0.46 -4.77
C ALA A 207 -0.41 1.71 -4.32
N ALA A 208 0.03 2.28 -3.20
CA ALA A 208 -0.36 3.62 -2.77
C ALA A 208 0.84 4.28 -2.08
N MET A 209 0.88 5.61 -2.08
CA MET A 209 1.89 6.39 -1.39
C MET A 209 1.25 7.06 -0.17
N ASN A 210 1.93 6.99 0.97
CA ASN A 210 1.54 7.63 2.20
C ASN A 210 2.53 8.72 2.60
N ALA A 211 2.06 9.83 3.14
CA ALA A 211 2.90 10.76 3.89
C ALA A 211 2.18 11.13 5.18
N SER A 212 2.93 11.13 6.29
CA SER A 212 2.41 11.48 7.61
C SER A 212 3.40 12.34 8.39
N GLU A 213 2.90 13.35 9.10
CA GLU A 213 3.70 14.29 9.88
C GLU A 213 3.27 14.29 11.37
N GLY A 214 4.23 14.12 12.29
CA GLY A 214 4.11 14.53 13.69
C GLY A 214 2.95 13.96 14.53
N ASP A 215 2.73 14.57 15.71
CA ASP A 215 1.63 14.24 16.65
C ASP A 215 0.25 14.77 16.18
N PHE A 216 0.19 15.41 15.00
CA PHE A 216 -1.03 15.94 14.39
C PHE A 216 -1.45 15.03 13.23
N ASN A 217 -2.72 14.62 13.19
CA ASN A 217 -3.26 13.54 12.33
C ASN A 217 -3.30 13.83 10.80
N ASN A 218 -2.41 14.64 10.24
CA ASN A 218 -2.41 14.91 8.80
C ASN A 218 -1.77 13.75 8.05
N ILE A 219 -2.62 12.85 7.59
CA ILE A 219 -2.23 11.67 6.84
C ILE A 219 -2.70 11.88 5.40
N PHE A 220 -1.77 11.93 4.48
CA PHE A 220 -2.04 11.94 3.06
C PHE A 220 -1.87 10.53 2.48
N TRP A 221 -2.82 10.18 1.61
CA TRP A 221 -2.75 8.97 0.79
C TRP A 221 -3.03 9.34 -0.66
N THR A 222 -2.24 8.78 -1.57
CA THR A 222 -2.68 8.64 -2.97
C THR A 222 -3.87 7.67 -3.02
N SER A 223 -4.54 7.61 -4.17
CA SER A 223 -5.46 6.50 -4.40
C SER A 223 -4.68 5.18 -4.45
N LEU A 224 -5.38 4.07 -4.18
CA LEU A 224 -4.85 2.74 -4.42
C LEU A 224 -4.89 2.43 -5.92
N GLU A 225 -3.72 2.29 -6.52
CA GLU A 225 -3.54 2.09 -7.95
C GLU A 225 -3.20 0.61 -8.25
N PRO A 226 -3.79 0.00 -9.29
CA PRO A 226 -3.39 -1.34 -9.72
C PRO A 226 -2.03 -1.28 -10.42
N VAL A 227 -1.04 -2.01 -9.87
CA VAL A 227 0.27 -2.17 -10.51
C VAL A 227 0.21 -3.20 -11.62
N GLY A 228 -0.55 -4.27 -11.38
CA GLY A 228 -0.66 -5.36 -12.33
C GLY A 228 -0.90 -6.70 -11.65
N TYR A 229 -0.61 -7.77 -12.38
CA TYR A 229 -0.72 -9.14 -11.90
C TYR A 229 0.44 -10.00 -12.34
N ILE A 230 0.75 -11.02 -11.54
CA ILE A 230 1.74 -12.04 -11.85
C ILE A 230 1.07 -13.41 -11.82
N THR A 231 1.18 -14.16 -12.90
CA THR A 231 0.79 -15.57 -12.94
C THR A 231 1.74 -16.39 -12.07
N LEU A 232 1.19 -17.14 -11.11
CA LEU A 232 1.96 -17.90 -10.12
C LEU A 232 2.25 -19.34 -10.57
N ASN A 233 1.34 -19.99 -11.30
CA ASN A 233 1.55 -21.33 -11.84
C ASN A 233 1.87 -21.29 -13.33
N TYR A 234 3.10 -21.68 -13.65
CA TYR A 234 3.57 -21.98 -15.00
C TYR A 234 3.99 -23.45 -15.07
#